data_AF-A0A3D0RUK2-F1
#
_entry.id   AF-A0A3D0RUK2-F1
#
_cell.length_a   1.000
_cell.length_b   1.000
_cell.length_c   1.000
_cell.angle_alpha   90.00
_cell.angle_beta   90.00
_cell.angle_gamma   90.00
#
_symmetry.space_group_name_H-M   'P 1'
#
loop_
_entity.id
_entity.type
_entity.pdbx_description
1 polymer ?
#
loop_
_entity_poly.entity_id
_entity_poly.type
_entity_poly.pdbx_seq_one_letter_code
_entity_poly.pdbx_strand_id
1 'polypeptide(L)'
;MVLDMLAEGKISPEEAEQLFNAMEEVGDEEPASDSPQHVHVHSNLSTLAALSPVAPVSVVSAVAPVNARNVRMQDLVAALKDADIDHVTMSDLQEIQTHNLTAEYIREMLALGVEPDGLGEWINLRIHNITPRYVRELRDLGITDLDANEIVDLNLQGVSPKYIAELKDAGLKDLDMDELTELSNHGVSAKFISELRNAGLKDLDVDELIELSNHEVSAKYIAELKSVGFKDFDVEDLIELRNHDVSPKFIAELQALGLKNFDIDDLVELSNHGVSADYIASFQSLGFKDMDIDDLVELSNHDVKPEFVAELRELGLKDLDIDDLVEMSDHGVTSRFIAEMRELGMKQFTTEDFIDLADQGISAKFIKSMTEAGMKDLSVSDLEDLQNHGVSGKFVRELNELGFKDLKVDDLVELTIHHVTPRFIRDMRSKYSEDLTLEQLLEMRMNGVDEDLLEELRAAGIKVKG
;
A
#
# COMPACT_ATOMS: atom_id res chain seq x y z
N MET A 1 -3.05 -11.80 7.98
CA MET A 1 -2.51 -13.11 8.45
C MET A 1 -3.58 -14.17 8.64
N VAL A 2 -4.53 -14.06 9.59
CA VAL A 2 -5.58 -15.10 9.79
C VAL A 2 -6.53 -15.19 8.58
N LEU A 3 -6.91 -14.06 7.98
CA LEU A 3 -7.74 -14.03 6.76
C LEU A 3 -7.04 -14.65 5.55
N ASP A 4 -5.73 -14.43 5.40
CA ASP A 4 -4.94 -14.99 4.30
C ASP A 4 -4.84 -16.52 4.43
N MET A 5 -4.67 -17.02 5.66
CA MET A 5 -4.65 -18.46 5.93
C MET A 5 -6.02 -19.13 5.66
N LEU A 6 -7.12 -18.41 5.86
CA LEU A 6 -8.47 -18.88 5.52
C LEU A 6 -8.68 -18.89 3.99
N ALA A 7 -8.22 -17.84 3.29
CA ALA A 7 -8.30 -17.74 1.83
C ALA A 7 -7.46 -18.81 1.11
N GLU A 8 -6.32 -19.19 1.69
CA GLU A 8 -5.45 -20.26 1.19
C GLU A 8 -5.90 -21.67 1.63
N GLY A 9 -7.01 -21.79 2.38
CA GLY A 9 -7.54 -23.07 2.87
C GLY A 9 -6.63 -23.78 3.87
N LYS A 10 -5.72 -23.05 4.52
CA LYS A 10 -4.77 -23.60 5.51
C LYS A 10 -5.39 -23.82 6.88
N ILE A 11 -6.53 -23.18 7.17
CA ILE A 11 -7.30 -23.30 8.41
C ILE A 11 -8.80 -23.32 8.09
N SER A 12 -9.61 -23.91 8.97
CA SER A 12 -11.07 -23.88 8.85
C SER A 12 -11.67 -22.54 9.33
N PRO A 13 -12.92 -22.21 8.95
CA PRO A 13 -13.62 -21.05 9.49
C PRO A 13 -13.71 -21.07 11.02
N GLU A 14 -13.95 -22.23 11.64
CA GLU A 14 -13.97 -22.36 13.11
C GLU A 14 -12.59 -22.13 13.75
N GLU A 15 -11.51 -22.56 13.10
CA GLU A 15 -10.14 -22.30 13.56
C GLU A 15 -9.75 -20.82 13.43
N ALA A 16 -10.22 -20.15 12.38
CA ALA A 16 -10.06 -18.71 12.21
C ALA A 16 -10.78 -17.92 13.31
N GLU A 17 -12.02 -18.29 13.65
CA GLU A 17 -12.80 -17.65 14.72
C GLU A 17 -12.14 -17.82 16.10
N GLN A 18 -11.58 -19.01 16.38
CA GLN A 18 -10.81 -19.24 17.62
C GLN A 18 -9.54 -18.38 17.68
N LEU A 19 -8.84 -18.20 16.56
CA LEU A 19 -7.66 -17.34 16.49
C LEU A 19 -8.01 -15.86 16.67
N PHE A 20 -9.12 -15.39 16.09
CA PHE A 20 -9.59 -14.02 16.29
C PHE A 20 -9.96 -13.74 17.75
N ASN A 21 -10.70 -14.64 18.40
CA ASN A 21 -11.05 -14.49 19.82
C ASN A 21 -9.82 -14.53 20.73
N ALA A 22 -8.84 -15.39 20.41
CA ALA A 22 -7.57 -15.44 21.14
C ALA A 22 -6.69 -14.19 20.93
N MET A 23 -6.86 -13.47 19.82
CA MET A 23 -6.17 -12.21 19.56
C MET A 23 -6.85 -11.03 20.26
N GLU A 24 -8.18 -11.05 20.44
CA GLU A 24 -8.90 -10.07 21.24
C GLU A 24 -8.59 -10.19 22.75
N GLU A 25 -8.39 -11.40 23.28
CA GLU A 25 -8.06 -11.61 24.70
C GLU A 25 -6.63 -11.20 25.09
N VAL A 26 -5.74 -10.94 24.12
CA VAL A 26 -4.33 -10.58 24.37
C VAL A 26 -4.10 -9.05 24.33
N GLY A 27 -5.15 -8.26 24.10
CA GLY A 27 -5.09 -6.80 24.01
C GLY A 27 -4.88 -6.03 25.32
N ASP A 28 -4.99 -6.67 26.49
CA ASP A 28 -5.12 -5.97 27.79
C ASP A 28 -4.12 -6.40 28.89
N GLU A 29 -2.93 -6.93 28.56
CA GLU A 29 -1.87 -7.14 29.57
C GLU A 29 -0.48 -6.63 29.13
N GLU A 30 0.01 -5.58 29.81
CA GLU A 30 1.41 -5.16 29.78
C GLU A 30 2.35 -6.30 30.24
N PRO A 31 3.49 -6.54 29.58
CA PRO A 31 4.41 -7.56 30.05
C PRO A 31 5.25 -7.06 31.23
N ALA A 32 4.97 -7.63 32.40
CA ALA A 32 5.88 -7.61 33.54
C ALA A 32 7.20 -8.31 33.19
N SER A 33 8.31 -7.63 33.49
CA SER A 33 9.66 -8.16 33.39
C SER A 33 9.89 -9.31 34.38
N ASP A 34 10.32 -10.49 33.91
CA ASP A 34 11.01 -11.44 34.77
C ASP A 34 12.16 -12.14 34.03
N SER A 35 13.31 -12.20 34.70
CA SER A 35 14.56 -12.80 34.23
C SER A 35 14.93 -13.96 35.15
N PRO A 36 15.28 -15.15 34.63
CA PRO A 36 15.82 -16.21 35.47
C PRO A 36 17.35 -16.24 35.51
N GLN A 37 17.87 -16.43 36.72
CA GLN A 37 19.27 -16.64 37.08
C GLN A 37 19.81 -18.01 36.60
N HIS A 38 21.09 -18.10 36.20
CA HIS A 38 22.17 -18.71 37.01
C HIS A 38 23.50 -18.91 36.25
N VAL A 39 24.55 -18.26 36.78
CA VAL A 39 25.89 -18.79 37.15
C VAL A 39 26.78 -19.44 36.08
N HIS A 40 27.92 -18.79 35.80
CA HIS A 40 29.23 -19.41 36.03
C HIS A 40 30.33 -18.38 36.34
N VAL A 41 31.13 -18.76 37.33
CA VAL A 41 32.21 -18.05 38.00
C VAL A 41 33.46 -18.02 37.12
N HIS A 42 34.10 -16.85 36.95
CA HIS A 42 35.56 -16.76 36.95
C HIS A 42 36.04 -15.44 37.56
N SER A 43 36.87 -15.61 38.57
CA SER A 43 37.62 -14.64 39.37
C SER A 43 38.58 -13.77 38.57
N ASN A 44 38.64 -12.48 38.88
CA ASN A 44 39.89 -11.74 39.00
C ASN A 44 39.70 -10.49 39.88
N LEU A 45 40.25 -10.56 41.09
CA LEU A 45 40.52 -9.41 41.96
C LEU A 45 41.63 -8.57 41.33
N SER A 46 41.44 -7.25 41.24
CA SER A 46 42.50 -6.26 41.47
C SER A 46 41.92 -4.85 41.69
N THR A 47 42.09 -4.38 42.93
CA THR A 47 42.39 -2.99 43.33
C THR A 47 41.45 -1.86 42.90
N LEU A 48 40.48 -1.51 43.77
CA LEU A 48 40.08 -0.12 43.99
C LEU A 48 39.95 0.16 45.49
N ALA A 49 40.44 1.34 45.88
CA ALA A 49 40.70 1.75 47.26
C ALA A 49 39.44 1.92 48.12
N ALA A 50 39.60 1.68 49.42
CA ALA A 50 38.56 1.84 50.43
C ALA A 50 38.11 3.31 50.57
N LEU A 51 36.82 3.57 50.34
CA LEU A 51 36.16 4.79 50.81
C LEU A 51 35.84 4.64 52.31
N SER A 52 36.10 5.70 53.08
CA SER A 52 35.83 5.75 54.52
C SER A 52 34.33 5.67 54.83
N PRO A 53 33.93 5.13 56.00
CA PRO A 53 32.52 4.99 56.35
C PRO A 53 31.85 6.35 56.57
N VAL A 54 30.73 6.58 55.90
CA VAL A 54 29.81 7.70 56.18
C VAL A 54 29.10 7.41 57.50
N ALA A 55 29.11 8.38 58.42
CA ALA A 55 28.43 8.30 59.71
C ALA A 55 26.90 8.18 59.55
N PRO A 56 26.18 7.53 60.48
CA PRO A 56 24.73 7.39 60.37
C PRO A 56 24.04 8.75 60.44
N VAL A 57 23.16 9.00 59.47
CA VAL A 57 22.28 10.17 59.42
C VAL A 57 21.36 10.12 60.64
N SER A 58 21.43 11.15 61.48
CA SER A 58 20.50 11.34 62.58
C SER A 58 19.10 11.63 62.04
N VAL A 59 18.11 10.90 62.51
CA VAL A 59 16.69 11.19 62.27
C VAL A 59 16.38 12.53 62.95
N VAL A 60 16.37 13.62 62.17
CA VAL A 60 15.86 14.91 62.65
C VAL A 60 14.39 14.99 62.28
N SER A 61 13.54 14.73 63.26
CA SER A 61 12.14 15.15 63.24
C SER A 61 12.12 16.68 63.38
N ALA A 62 12.02 17.41 62.26
CA ALA A 62 11.86 18.86 62.27
C ALA A 62 10.39 19.21 62.05
N VAL A 63 9.59 19.13 63.11
CA VAL A 63 8.35 19.92 63.17
C VAL A 63 8.80 21.38 63.26
N ALA A 64 8.62 22.14 62.19
CA ALA A 64 8.89 23.58 62.21
C ALA A 64 8.17 24.24 63.41
N PRO A 65 8.82 25.17 64.14
CA PRO A 65 8.19 25.82 65.29
C PRO A 65 6.88 26.49 64.85
N VAL A 66 5.85 26.42 65.69
CA VAL A 66 4.49 26.93 65.42
C VAL A 66 4.52 28.38 64.89
N ASN A 67 5.46 29.20 65.37
CA ASN A 67 5.68 30.56 64.89
C ASN A 67 6.09 30.64 63.41
N ALA A 68 6.95 29.75 62.92
CA ALA A 68 7.37 29.74 61.51
C ALA A 68 6.24 29.26 60.57
N ARG A 69 5.39 28.34 61.03
CA ARG A 69 4.17 27.94 60.29
C ARG A 69 3.16 29.07 60.21
N ASN A 70 2.93 29.79 61.31
CA ASN A 70 2.02 30.93 61.33
C ASN A 70 2.49 32.07 60.43
N VAL A 71 3.79 32.38 60.41
CA VAL A 71 4.36 33.41 59.52
C VAL A 71 4.19 33.01 58.06
N ARG A 72 4.56 31.78 57.66
CA ARG A 72 4.36 31.30 56.28
C ARG A 72 2.91 31.34 55.82
N MET A 73 1.97 31.03 56.72
CA MET A 73 0.54 31.08 56.43
C MET A 73 0.04 32.51 56.27
N GLN A 74 0.50 33.45 57.11
CA GLN A 74 0.19 34.87 56.96
C GLN A 74 0.74 35.44 55.64
N ASP A 75 1.96 35.04 55.27
CA ASP A 75 2.60 35.46 54.01
C ASP A 75 1.85 34.94 52.78
N LEU A 76 1.35 33.70 52.84
CA LEU A 76 0.53 33.11 51.77
C LEU A 76 -0.82 33.79 51.65
N VAL A 77 -1.50 34.09 52.77
CA VAL A 77 -2.77 34.83 52.76
C VAL A 77 -2.60 36.22 52.15
N ALA A 78 -1.49 36.92 52.45
CA ALA A 78 -1.20 38.21 51.84
C ALA A 78 -1.01 38.08 50.32
N ALA A 79 -0.20 37.11 49.86
CA ALA A 79 0.03 36.90 48.44
C ALA A 79 -1.24 36.49 47.67
N LEU A 80 -2.11 35.66 48.26
CA LEU A 80 -3.40 35.31 47.66
C LEU A 80 -4.29 36.54 47.46
N LYS A 81 -4.32 37.46 48.43
CA LYS A 81 -5.05 38.73 48.31
C LYS A 81 -4.46 39.64 47.24
N ASP A 82 -3.13 39.68 47.12
CA ASP A 82 -2.46 40.43 46.07
C ASP A 82 -2.77 39.86 44.67
N ALA A 83 -3.15 38.58 44.59
CA ALA A 83 -3.64 37.89 43.39
C ALA A 83 -5.19 37.91 43.27
N ASP A 84 -5.87 38.80 43.99
CA ASP A 84 -7.34 38.98 44.02
C ASP A 84 -8.13 37.73 44.47
N ILE A 85 -7.51 36.85 45.25
CA ILE A 85 -8.14 35.66 45.86
C ILE A 85 -8.53 35.98 47.32
N ASP A 86 -9.74 36.53 47.49
CA ASP A 86 -10.29 36.94 48.78
C ASP A 86 -10.95 35.81 49.59
N HIS A 87 -11.30 34.71 48.92
CA HIS A 87 -12.06 33.61 49.50
C HIS A 87 -11.45 32.27 49.10
N VAL A 88 -11.19 31.42 50.10
CA VAL A 88 -10.72 30.04 49.89
C VAL A 88 -11.55 29.08 50.74
N THR A 89 -11.90 27.94 50.16
CA THR A 89 -12.57 26.83 50.83
C THR A 89 -11.55 25.90 51.52
N MET A 90 -12.04 24.91 52.26
CA MET A 90 -11.16 23.85 52.80
C MET A 90 -10.57 22.97 51.69
N SER A 91 -11.28 22.80 50.57
CA SER A 91 -10.77 22.08 49.39
C SER A 91 -9.63 22.86 48.75
N ASP A 92 -9.82 24.16 48.59
CA ASP A 92 -8.83 25.10 48.03
C ASP A 92 -7.52 25.07 48.84
N LEU A 93 -7.60 25.04 50.17
CA LEU A 93 -6.41 24.92 51.02
C LEU A 93 -5.68 23.58 50.81
N GLN A 94 -6.41 22.50 50.52
CA GLN A 94 -5.83 21.21 50.18
C GLN A 94 -5.16 21.25 48.81
N GLU A 95 -5.77 21.87 47.80
CA GLU A 95 -5.18 22.05 46.46
C GLU A 95 -3.92 22.90 46.51
N ILE A 96 -3.95 24.04 47.21
CA ILE A 96 -2.80 24.91 47.45
C ILE A 96 -1.62 24.12 48.04
N GLN A 97 -1.89 23.28 49.04
CA GLN A 97 -0.85 22.45 49.65
C GLN A 97 -0.36 21.35 48.70
N THR A 98 -1.28 20.67 48.02
CA THR A 98 -1.00 19.53 47.13
C THR A 98 -0.12 19.97 45.96
N HIS A 99 -0.43 21.10 45.34
CA HIS A 99 0.31 21.66 44.22
C HIS A 99 1.43 22.62 44.65
N ASN A 100 1.68 22.73 45.96
CA ASN A 100 2.73 23.53 46.58
C ASN A 100 2.70 25.02 46.16
N LEU A 101 1.51 25.61 46.01
CA LEU A 101 1.36 27.03 45.66
C LEU A 101 1.86 27.91 46.83
N THR A 102 2.99 28.59 46.63
CA THR A 102 3.66 29.38 47.68
C THR A 102 3.45 30.88 47.48
N ALA A 103 3.56 31.65 48.56
CA ALA A 103 3.54 33.11 48.51
C ALA A 103 4.64 33.70 47.60
N GLU A 104 5.79 33.04 47.55
CA GLU A 104 6.92 33.38 46.69
C GLU A 104 6.56 33.17 45.22
N TYR A 105 6.00 32.01 44.87
CA TYR A 105 5.55 31.71 43.50
C TYR A 105 4.53 32.74 43.00
N ILE A 106 3.49 33.03 43.80
CA ILE A 106 2.46 34.00 43.43
C ILE A 106 3.08 35.37 43.15
N ARG A 107 3.92 35.87 44.07
CA ARG A 107 4.57 37.17 43.91
C ARG A 107 5.52 37.24 42.73
N GLU A 108 6.28 36.18 42.46
CA GLU A 108 7.16 36.14 41.30
C GLU A 108 6.38 36.15 39.98
N MET A 109 5.30 35.39 39.88
CA MET A 109 4.45 35.35 38.69
C MET A 109 3.71 36.68 38.48
N LEU A 110 3.16 37.28 39.54
CA LEU A 110 2.58 38.63 39.48
C LEU A 110 3.62 39.69 39.09
N ALA A 111 4.85 39.59 39.59
CA ALA A 111 5.94 40.52 39.22
C ALA A 111 6.40 40.34 37.78
N LEU A 112 6.23 39.14 37.21
CA LEU A 112 6.34 38.95 35.77
C LEU A 112 5.14 39.58 35.08
N GLY A 113 3.95 39.62 35.69
CA GLY A 113 2.73 40.17 35.10
C GLY A 113 1.87 39.07 34.51
N VAL A 114 1.90 37.89 35.15
CA VAL A 114 0.92 36.83 34.93
C VAL A 114 -0.16 37.04 35.99
N GLU A 115 -1.38 37.29 35.54
CA GLU A 115 -2.54 37.59 36.38
C GLU A 115 -3.65 36.57 36.10
N PRO A 116 -3.56 35.34 36.64
CA PRO A 116 -4.57 34.30 36.42
C PRO A 116 -5.91 34.63 37.09
N ASP A 117 -7.00 34.26 36.44
CA ASP A 117 -8.38 34.53 36.89
C ASP A 117 -8.82 33.52 37.95
N GLY A 118 -8.36 33.76 39.18
CA GLY A 118 -8.75 33.01 40.37
C GLY A 118 -7.89 31.78 40.66
N LEU A 119 -8.17 31.13 41.79
CA LEU A 119 -7.28 30.09 42.34
C LEU A 119 -7.09 28.90 41.40
N GLY A 120 -8.10 28.53 40.61
CA GLY A 120 -8.03 27.38 39.70
C GLY A 120 -6.90 27.50 38.69
N GLU A 121 -6.70 28.66 38.07
CA GLU A 121 -5.62 28.87 37.09
C GLU A 121 -4.24 28.92 37.74
N TRP A 122 -4.13 29.46 38.95
CA TRP A 122 -2.90 29.37 39.75
C TRP A 122 -2.51 27.92 40.03
N ILE A 123 -3.50 27.07 40.34
CA ILE A 123 -3.29 25.64 40.53
C ILE A 123 -2.94 24.97 39.19
N ASN A 124 -3.59 25.35 38.08
CA ASN A 124 -3.32 24.85 36.74
C ASN A 124 -1.85 25.07 36.33
N LEU A 125 -1.33 26.28 36.48
CA LEU A 125 0.08 26.61 36.25
C LEU A 125 1.02 25.68 37.03
N ARG A 126 0.67 25.34 38.27
CA ARG A 126 1.46 24.44 39.11
C ARG A 126 1.35 22.97 38.71
N ILE A 127 0.17 22.52 38.30
CA ILE A 127 -0.06 21.18 37.77
C ILE A 127 0.83 20.95 36.54
N HIS A 128 0.93 21.94 35.66
CA HIS A 128 1.71 21.87 34.43
C HIS A 128 3.17 22.32 34.59
N ASN A 129 3.67 22.44 35.83
CA ASN A 129 5.05 22.79 36.14
C ASN A 129 5.55 24.12 35.55
N ILE A 130 4.65 25.09 35.36
CA ILE A 130 5.03 26.43 34.91
C ILE A 130 5.82 27.13 36.00
N THR A 131 7.05 27.51 35.69
CA THR A 131 7.96 28.17 36.62
C THR A 131 8.08 29.67 36.30
N PRO A 132 8.35 30.54 37.29
CA PRO A 132 8.66 31.95 37.02
C PRO A 132 9.87 32.11 36.11
N ARG A 133 10.81 31.16 36.14
CA ARG A 133 11.95 31.13 35.22
C ARG A 133 11.50 30.95 33.76
N TYR A 134 10.63 29.97 33.49
CA TYR A 134 10.10 29.72 32.14
C TYR A 134 9.42 30.98 31.58
N VAL A 135 8.51 31.57 32.36
CA VAL A 135 7.81 32.81 31.96
C VAL A 135 8.76 33.98 31.74
N ARG A 136 9.78 34.13 32.58
CA ARG A 136 10.80 35.17 32.40
C ARG A 136 11.58 34.98 31.10
N GLU A 137 12.01 33.75 30.82
CA GLU A 137 12.77 33.44 29.60
C GLU A 137 11.91 33.63 28.34
N LEU A 138 10.61 33.30 28.36
CA LEU A 138 9.68 33.61 27.26
C LEU A 138 9.63 35.12 26.99
N ARG A 139 9.49 35.94 28.03
CA ARG A 139 9.43 37.40 27.93
C ARG A 139 10.74 38.02 27.49
N ASP A 140 11.87 37.50 27.96
CA ASP A 140 13.21 37.94 27.52
C ASP A 140 13.42 37.64 26.02
N LEU A 141 12.75 36.62 25.50
CA LEU A 141 12.68 36.30 24.08
C LEU A 141 11.61 37.09 23.34
N GLY A 142 10.88 38.00 23.99
CA GLY A 142 9.85 38.82 23.36
C GLY A 142 8.52 38.09 23.11
N ILE A 143 8.32 36.91 23.71
CA ILE A 143 7.00 36.27 23.77
C ILE A 143 6.28 36.85 24.99
N THR A 144 5.42 37.83 24.74
CA THR A 144 4.71 38.60 25.76
C THR A 144 3.20 38.43 25.60
N ASP A 145 2.44 39.05 26.49
CA ASP A 145 0.98 39.16 26.40
C ASP A 145 0.23 37.82 26.38
N LEU A 146 0.84 36.78 26.96
CA LEU A 146 0.23 35.47 27.15
C LEU A 146 -0.57 35.40 28.46
N ASP A 147 -1.76 34.83 28.40
CA ASP A 147 -2.54 34.46 29.58
C ASP A 147 -2.02 33.18 30.26
N ALA A 148 -2.60 32.82 31.40
CA ALA A 148 -2.16 31.67 32.17
C ALA A 148 -2.33 30.33 31.42
N ASN A 149 -3.37 30.20 30.59
CA ASN A 149 -3.65 28.99 29.83
C ASN A 149 -2.73 28.91 28.60
N GLU A 150 -2.49 30.03 27.91
CA GLU A 150 -1.55 30.11 26.79
C GLU A 150 -0.11 29.73 27.19
N ILE A 151 0.34 30.17 28.38
CA ILE A 151 1.64 29.76 28.93
C ILE A 151 1.68 28.24 29.22
N VAL A 152 0.58 27.68 29.72
CA VAL A 152 0.45 26.24 29.96
C VAL A 152 0.51 25.47 28.65
N ASP A 153 -0.24 25.92 27.64
CA ASP A 153 -0.34 25.28 26.35
C ASP A 153 1.02 25.26 25.63
N LEU A 154 1.74 26.37 25.57
CA LEU A 154 3.11 26.38 25.03
C LEU A 154 4.02 25.32 25.66
N ASN A 155 3.99 25.21 27.00
CA ASN A 155 4.81 24.25 27.71
C ASN A 155 4.37 22.80 27.45
N LEU A 156 3.06 22.55 27.33
CA LEU A 156 2.50 21.24 27.00
C LEU A 156 2.88 20.79 25.59
N GLN A 157 2.94 21.72 24.63
CA GLN A 157 3.33 21.47 23.24
C GLN A 157 4.86 21.42 23.07
N GLY A 158 5.62 21.40 24.16
CA GLY A 158 7.08 21.27 24.14
C GLY A 158 7.84 22.52 23.73
N VAL A 159 7.17 23.68 23.63
CA VAL A 159 7.79 24.95 23.26
C VAL A 159 8.63 25.48 24.42
N SER A 160 9.93 25.22 24.35
CA SER A 160 10.91 25.69 25.34
C SER A 160 11.53 27.04 24.96
N PRO A 161 11.98 27.86 25.93
CA PRO A 161 12.69 29.10 25.62
C PRO A 161 13.97 28.86 24.80
N LYS A 162 14.64 27.73 25.04
CA LYS A 162 15.78 27.29 24.23
C LYS A 162 15.36 27.08 22.76
N TYR A 163 14.25 26.38 22.52
CA TYR A 163 13.73 26.14 21.18
C TYR A 163 13.41 27.45 20.45
N ILE A 164 12.69 28.37 21.10
CA ILE A 164 12.38 29.70 20.55
C ILE A 164 13.67 30.47 20.20
N ALA A 165 14.67 30.46 21.10
CA ALA A 165 15.95 31.11 20.86
C ALA A 165 16.68 30.51 19.63
N GLU A 166 16.68 29.18 19.52
CA GLU A 166 17.28 28.47 18.39
C GLU A 166 16.56 28.78 17.06
N LEU A 167 15.22 28.87 17.05
CA LEU A 167 14.47 29.28 15.86
C LEU A 167 14.82 30.72 15.42
N LYS A 168 14.97 31.64 16.40
CA LYS A 168 15.39 33.03 16.14
C LYS A 168 16.81 33.11 15.59
N ASP A 169 17.73 32.32 16.13
CA ASP A 169 19.10 32.21 15.61
C ASP A 169 19.13 31.58 14.22
N ALA A 170 18.22 30.63 13.95
CA ALA A 170 17.95 30.10 12.63
C ALA A 170 17.18 31.08 11.73
N GLY A 171 16.91 32.31 12.18
CA GLY A 171 16.41 33.41 11.38
C GLY A 171 14.88 33.48 11.19
N LEU A 172 14.11 32.66 11.91
CA LEU A 172 12.66 32.87 12.04
C LEU A 172 12.42 33.92 13.12
N LYS A 173 11.94 35.09 12.72
CA LYS A 173 11.70 36.23 13.60
C LYS A 173 10.21 36.51 13.66
N ASP A 174 9.79 37.14 14.75
CA ASP A 174 8.43 37.64 14.91
C ASP A 174 7.35 36.54 14.85
N LEU A 175 7.71 35.32 15.30
CA LEU A 175 6.79 34.19 15.42
C LEU A 175 5.76 34.44 16.51
N ASP A 176 4.49 34.17 16.22
CA ASP A 176 3.42 34.16 17.21
C ASP A 176 3.33 32.82 17.96
N MET A 177 2.39 32.73 18.90
CA MET A 177 2.20 31.54 19.73
C MET A 177 1.76 30.32 18.90
N ASP A 178 0.90 30.54 17.90
CA ASP A 178 0.34 29.47 17.08
C ASP A 178 1.44 28.90 16.18
N GLU A 179 2.21 29.75 15.50
CA GLU A 179 3.35 29.34 14.66
C GLU A 179 4.42 28.57 15.46
N LEU A 180 4.74 29.03 16.69
CA LEU A 180 5.68 28.32 17.57
C LEU A 180 5.18 26.92 17.94
N THR A 181 3.88 26.80 18.18
CA THR A 181 3.23 25.54 18.54
C THR A 181 3.19 24.59 17.36
N GLU A 182 2.82 25.09 16.17
CA GLU A 182 2.78 24.29 14.94
C GLU A 182 4.16 23.77 14.55
N LEU A 183 5.19 24.63 14.55
CA LEU A 183 6.57 24.22 14.29
C LEU A 183 7.03 23.12 15.26
N SER A 184 6.71 23.26 16.55
CA SER A 184 7.05 22.27 17.57
C SER A 184 6.34 20.93 17.33
N ASN A 185 5.04 20.98 17.05
CA ASN A 185 4.19 19.81 16.83
C ASN A 185 4.58 19.03 15.57
N HIS A 186 5.02 19.73 14.53
CA HIS A 186 5.51 19.15 13.28
C HIS A 186 7.01 18.81 13.31
N GLY A 187 7.65 18.89 14.48
CA GLY A 187 9.04 18.48 14.67
C GLY A 187 10.07 19.35 13.96
N VAL A 188 9.69 20.58 13.56
CA VAL A 188 10.56 21.50 12.84
C VAL A 188 11.62 22.04 13.78
N SER A 189 12.88 21.67 13.55
CA SER A 189 14.01 22.11 14.38
C SER A 189 14.81 23.25 13.74
N ALA A 190 15.44 24.10 14.56
CA ALA A 190 16.38 25.12 14.09
C ALA A 190 17.53 24.54 13.24
N LYS A 191 17.95 23.30 13.55
CA LYS A 191 18.94 22.57 12.76
C LYS A 191 18.38 22.24 11.37
N PHE A 192 17.16 21.71 11.29
CA PHE A 192 16.50 21.41 10.02
C PHE A 192 16.39 22.65 9.13
N ILE A 193 15.89 23.77 9.68
CA ILE A 193 15.81 25.07 8.99
C ILE A 193 17.18 25.50 8.47
N SER A 194 18.21 25.43 9.31
CA SER A 194 19.58 25.81 8.94
C SER A 194 20.14 24.93 7.83
N GLU A 195 19.87 23.62 7.86
CA GLU A 195 20.29 22.66 6.84
C GLU A 195 19.58 22.91 5.50
N LEU A 196 18.27 23.17 5.49
CA LEU A 196 17.52 23.52 4.27
C LEU A 196 18.04 24.80 3.62
N ARG A 197 18.32 25.84 4.42
CA ARG A 197 18.90 27.11 3.94
C ARG A 197 20.30 26.93 3.35
N ASN A 198 21.12 26.08 3.97
CA ASN A 198 22.43 25.71 3.44
C ASN A 198 22.32 24.88 2.15
N ALA A 199 21.26 24.08 2.00
CA ALA A 199 20.94 23.37 0.78
C ALA A 199 20.38 24.29 -0.32
N GLY A 200 19.99 25.53 0.01
CA GLY A 200 19.66 26.60 -0.93
C GLY A 200 18.24 27.15 -0.81
N LEU A 201 17.39 26.58 0.06
CA LEU A 201 16.02 27.06 0.32
C LEU A 201 16.05 28.17 1.37
N LYS A 202 16.25 29.42 0.93
CA LYS A 202 16.59 30.54 1.83
C LYS A 202 15.40 31.31 2.40
N ASP A 203 14.31 31.35 1.65
CA ASP A 203 13.18 32.24 1.89
C ASP A 203 11.91 31.42 2.18
N LEU A 204 12.02 30.45 3.09
CA LEU A 204 10.91 29.58 3.49
C LEU A 204 10.06 30.24 4.57
N ASP A 205 8.74 30.22 4.39
CA ASP A 205 7.78 30.55 5.44
C ASP A 205 7.53 29.37 6.42
N VAL A 206 6.66 29.61 7.41
CA VAL A 206 6.37 28.61 8.45
C VAL A 206 5.64 27.40 7.87
N ASP A 207 4.68 27.64 6.96
CA ASP A 207 3.87 26.59 6.33
C ASP A 207 4.77 25.69 5.46
N GLU A 208 5.62 26.27 4.61
CA GLU A 208 6.57 25.53 3.78
C GLU A 208 7.55 24.69 4.63
N LEU A 209 8.02 25.22 5.77
CA LEU A 209 8.88 24.47 6.68
C LEU A 209 8.18 23.26 7.29
N ILE A 210 6.90 23.42 7.65
CA ILE A 210 6.05 22.36 8.19
C ILE A 210 5.81 21.30 7.12
N GLU A 211 5.45 21.69 5.90
CA GLU A 211 5.22 20.78 4.79
C GLU A 211 6.48 19.98 4.45
N LEU A 212 7.64 20.64 4.30
CA LEU A 212 8.91 19.97 4.06
C LEU A 212 9.25 18.97 5.19
N SER A 213 8.93 19.30 6.45
CA SER A 213 9.13 18.40 7.60
C SER A 213 8.21 17.19 7.53
N ASN A 214 6.91 17.41 7.28
CA ASN A 214 5.89 16.35 7.21
C ASN A 214 6.15 15.36 6.06
N HIS A 215 6.65 15.86 4.93
CA HIS A 215 7.03 15.05 3.77
C HIS A 215 8.50 14.59 3.81
N GLU A 216 9.14 14.76 4.97
CA GLU A 216 10.50 14.31 5.29
C GLU A 216 11.59 14.86 4.35
N VAL A 217 11.35 15.96 3.63
CA VAL A 217 12.29 16.56 2.68
C VAL A 217 13.53 17.06 3.42
N SER A 218 14.64 16.33 3.26
CA SER A 218 15.89 16.63 3.96
C SER A 218 16.86 17.43 3.08
N ALA A 219 17.73 18.23 3.71
CA ALA A 219 18.85 18.89 3.01
C ALA A 219 19.77 17.89 2.27
N LYS A 220 19.88 16.66 2.76
CA LYS A 220 20.61 15.58 2.08
C LYS A 220 19.92 15.20 0.76
N TYR A 221 18.60 14.99 0.80
CA TYR A 221 17.79 14.67 -0.39
C TYR A 221 17.92 15.78 -1.46
N ILE A 222 17.78 17.04 -1.05
CA ILE A 222 17.98 18.22 -1.92
C ILE A 222 19.39 18.23 -2.54
N ALA A 223 20.42 17.96 -1.75
CA ALA A 223 21.81 17.92 -2.25
C ALA A 223 22.04 16.77 -3.25
N GLU A 224 21.42 15.61 -3.02
CA GLU A 224 21.50 14.45 -3.90
C GLU A 224 20.74 14.69 -5.21
N LEU A 225 19.55 15.30 -5.19
CA LEU A 225 18.84 15.75 -6.40
C LEU A 225 19.70 16.69 -7.25
N LYS A 226 20.36 17.68 -6.61
CA LYS A 226 21.30 18.57 -7.30
C LYS A 226 22.49 17.84 -7.92
N SER A 227 22.94 16.74 -7.32
CA SER A 227 24.05 15.95 -7.82
C SER A 227 23.69 15.16 -9.09
N VAL A 228 22.42 14.79 -9.24
CA VAL A 228 21.87 14.15 -10.45
C VAL A 228 21.31 15.17 -11.46
N GLY A 229 21.57 16.46 -11.24
CA GLY A 229 21.32 17.51 -12.21
C GLY A 229 19.98 18.26 -12.05
N PHE A 230 19.13 17.86 -11.11
CA PHE A 230 17.89 18.57 -10.77
C PHE A 230 18.24 19.77 -9.88
N LYS A 231 18.19 20.97 -10.46
CA LYS A 231 18.63 22.21 -9.79
C LYS A 231 17.56 23.27 -9.68
N ASP A 232 16.56 23.19 -10.56
CA ASP A 232 15.44 24.10 -10.64
C ASP A 232 14.23 23.33 -10.12
N PHE A 233 13.88 23.57 -8.85
CA PHE A 233 12.69 23.04 -8.19
C PHE A 233 12.19 24.06 -7.17
N ASP A 234 10.88 24.10 -6.95
CA ASP A 234 10.25 24.77 -5.81
C ASP A 234 10.02 23.81 -4.63
N VAL A 235 9.22 24.22 -3.65
CA VAL A 235 8.95 23.42 -2.44
C VAL A 235 7.98 22.30 -2.76
N GLU A 236 6.94 22.61 -3.54
CA GLU A 236 5.92 21.68 -4.01
C GLU A 236 6.55 20.54 -4.82
N ASP A 237 7.46 20.86 -5.73
CA ASP A 237 8.25 19.91 -6.51
C ASP A 237 8.97 18.87 -5.62
N LEU A 238 9.60 19.32 -4.54
CA LEU A 238 10.32 18.44 -3.61
C LEU A 238 9.38 17.54 -2.83
N ILE A 239 8.22 18.08 -2.44
CA ILE A 239 7.18 17.34 -1.72
C ILE A 239 6.56 16.29 -2.64
N GLU A 240 6.26 16.63 -3.89
CA GLU A 240 5.69 15.73 -4.89
C GLU A 240 6.63 14.55 -5.14
N LEU A 241 7.91 14.80 -5.42
CA LEU A 241 8.89 13.74 -5.60
C LEU A 241 8.98 12.81 -4.38
N ARG A 242 8.84 13.35 -3.15
CA ARG A 242 8.85 12.53 -1.92
C ARG A 242 7.59 11.73 -1.72
N ASN A 243 6.43 12.30 -2.02
CA ASN A 243 5.14 11.61 -1.92
C ASN A 243 5.03 10.43 -2.88
N HIS A 244 5.72 10.51 -4.01
CA HIS A 244 5.76 9.48 -5.04
C HIS A 244 7.04 8.63 -5.01
N ASP A 245 7.75 8.60 -3.87
CA ASP A 245 8.93 7.75 -3.64
C ASP A 245 10.07 7.92 -4.67
N VAL A 246 10.15 9.07 -5.34
CA VAL A 246 11.18 9.37 -6.32
C VAL A 246 12.50 9.64 -5.61
N SER A 247 13.44 8.70 -5.73
CA SER A 247 14.76 8.81 -5.11
C SER A 247 15.82 9.36 -6.08
N PRO A 248 16.85 10.08 -5.60
CA PRO A 248 17.98 10.50 -6.44
C PRO A 248 18.73 9.31 -7.05
N LYS A 249 18.70 8.15 -6.38
CA LYS A 249 19.24 6.89 -6.91
C LYS A 249 18.46 6.44 -8.15
N PHE A 250 17.13 6.43 -8.07
CA PHE A 250 16.27 6.08 -9.20
C PHE A 250 16.56 6.97 -10.41
N ILE A 251 16.60 8.29 -10.23
CA ILE A 251 16.96 9.25 -11.27
C ILE A 251 18.35 8.93 -11.88
N ALA A 252 19.35 8.65 -11.05
CA ALA A 252 20.69 8.32 -11.52
C ALA A 252 20.72 7.03 -12.35
N GLU A 253 19.92 6.03 -11.99
CA GLU A 253 19.79 4.77 -12.72
C GLU A 253 19.12 4.99 -14.08
N LEU A 254 18.05 5.78 -14.15
CA LEU A 254 17.42 6.17 -15.42
C LEU A 254 18.42 6.91 -16.35
N GLN A 255 19.19 7.84 -15.80
CA GLN A 255 20.24 8.55 -16.54
C GLN A 255 21.34 7.64 -17.08
N ALA A 256 21.69 6.58 -16.33
CA ALA A 256 22.66 5.58 -16.76
C ALA A 256 22.15 4.72 -17.93
N LEU A 257 20.82 4.56 -18.04
CA LEU A 257 20.14 3.89 -19.16
C LEU A 257 19.96 4.81 -20.38
N GLY A 258 20.41 6.06 -20.28
CA GLY A 258 20.39 7.02 -21.37
C GLY A 258 19.14 7.91 -21.40
N LEU A 259 18.15 7.68 -20.53
CA LEU A 259 16.97 8.52 -20.40
C LEU A 259 17.35 9.81 -19.65
N LYS A 260 17.03 10.97 -20.22
CA LYS A 260 17.49 12.28 -19.73
C LYS A 260 16.44 13.34 -20.02
N ASN A 261 16.57 14.48 -19.33
CA ASN A 261 15.70 15.65 -19.46
C ASN A 261 14.25 15.40 -18.99
N PHE A 262 14.08 14.62 -17.93
CA PHE A 262 12.78 14.47 -17.29
C PHE A 262 12.34 15.79 -16.67
N ASP A 263 11.04 16.08 -16.76
CA ASP A 263 10.40 16.93 -15.77
C ASP A 263 10.02 16.10 -14.52
N ILE A 264 9.32 16.72 -13.57
CA ILE A 264 8.93 16.07 -12.32
C ILE A 264 7.78 15.10 -12.56
N ASP A 265 6.81 15.48 -13.41
CA ASP A 265 5.68 14.66 -13.78
C ASP A 265 6.14 13.32 -14.39
N ASP A 266 7.12 13.34 -15.29
CA ASP A 266 7.74 12.14 -15.88
C ASP A 266 8.26 11.16 -14.81
N LEU A 267 8.97 11.68 -13.79
CA LEU A 267 9.57 10.85 -12.74
C LEU A 267 8.51 10.27 -11.80
N VAL A 268 7.50 11.08 -11.49
CA VAL A 268 6.36 10.70 -10.66
C VAL A 268 5.54 9.63 -11.37
N GLU A 269 5.29 9.79 -12.67
CA GLU A 269 4.55 8.83 -13.48
C GLU A 269 5.24 7.47 -13.53
N LEU A 270 6.54 7.44 -13.88
CA LEU A 270 7.33 6.20 -13.86
C LEU A 270 7.28 5.51 -12.49
N SER A 271 7.40 6.28 -11.39
CA SER A 271 7.39 5.74 -10.03
C SER A 271 6.02 5.16 -9.67
N ASN A 272 4.93 5.91 -9.92
CA ASN A 272 3.56 5.49 -9.65
C ASN A 272 3.15 4.23 -10.40
N HIS A 273 3.64 4.08 -11.64
CA HIS A 273 3.37 2.93 -12.48
C HIS A 273 4.40 1.80 -12.30
N GLY A 274 5.25 1.86 -11.27
CA GLY A 274 6.17 0.79 -10.91
C GLY A 274 7.29 0.54 -11.94
N VAL A 275 7.57 1.51 -12.81
CA VAL A 275 8.58 1.39 -13.86
C VAL A 275 9.97 1.54 -13.27
N SER A 276 10.62 0.40 -13.00
CA SER A 276 11.98 0.37 -12.47
C SER A 276 13.07 0.51 -13.54
N ALA A 277 14.26 0.95 -13.15
CA ALA A 277 15.42 0.95 -14.03
C ALA A 277 15.76 -0.46 -14.57
N ASP A 278 15.61 -1.51 -13.75
CA ASP A 278 15.84 -2.90 -14.18
C ASP A 278 14.82 -3.34 -15.24
N TYR A 279 13.56 -2.90 -15.12
CA TYR A 279 12.51 -3.14 -16.10
C TYR A 279 12.86 -2.51 -17.46
N ILE A 280 13.21 -1.23 -17.46
CA ILE A 280 13.66 -0.49 -18.66
C ILE A 280 14.89 -1.16 -19.28
N ALA A 281 15.90 -1.50 -18.47
CA ALA A 281 17.13 -2.14 -18.94
C ALA A 281 16.85 -3.49 -19.61
N SER A 282 15.89 -4.25 -19.09
CA SER A 282 15.48 -5.54 -19.63
C SER A 282 14.86 -5.38 -21.02
N PHE A 283 13.94 -4.43 -21.20
CA PHE A 283 13.38 -4.11 -22.52
C PHE A 283 14.43 -3.59 -23.51
N GLN A 284 15.35 -2.72 -23.08
CA GLN A 284 16.48 -2.28 -23.91
C GLN A 284 17.37 -3.44 -24.37
N SER A 285 17.57 -4.45 -23.52
CA SER A 285 18.32 -5.67 -23.86
C SER A 285 17.58 -6.54 -24.89
N LEU A 286 16.25 -6.46 -24.88
CA LEU A 286 15.34 -7.04 -25.85
C LEU A 286 15.15 -6.15 -27.08
N GLY A 287 15.97 -5.11 -27.26
CA GLY A 287 16.01 -4.31 -28.47
C GLY A 287 15.00 -3.15 -28.52
N PHE A 288 14.18 -2.96 -27.50
CA PHE A 288 13.31 -1.78 -27.34
C PHE A 288 14.13 -0.63 -26.75
N LYS A 289 14.90 0.07 -27.60
CA LYS A 289 15.87 1.08 -27.14
C LYS A 289 15.35 2.52 -27.19
N ASP A 290 14.35 2.75 -28.01
CA ASP A 290 13.81 4.07 -28.32
C ASP A 290 12.37 4.20 -27.78
N MET A 291 12.17 3.82 -26.51
CA MET A 291 10.89 3.96 -25.79
C MET A 291 10.84 5.33 -25.12
N ASP A 292 9.71 6.02 -25.22
CA ASP A 292 9.43 7.19 -24.41
C ASP A 292 8.82 6.81 -23.03
N ILE A 293 8.38 7.80 -22.25
CA ILE A 293 7.81 7.57 -20.92
C ILE A 293 6.45 6.90 -21.01
N ASP A 294 5.61 7.36 -21.95
CA ASP A 294 4.27 6.80 -22.19
C ASP A 294 4.37 5.32 -22.56
N ASP A 295 5.28 4.96 -23.47
CA ASP A 295 5.58 3.58 -23.86
C ASP A 295 5.91 2.68 -22.65
N LEU A 296 6.76 3.17 -21.75
CA LEU A 296 7.21 2.43 -20.57
C LEU A 296 6.09 2.24 -19.55
N VAL A 297 5.28 3.27 -19.36
CA VAL A 297 4.12 3.28 -18.47
C VAL A 297 3.04 2.36 -19.02
N GLU A 298 2.79 2.37 -20.33
CA GLU A 298 1.83 1.49 -21.02
C GLU A 298 2.21 0.02 -20.85
N LEU A 299 3.45 -0.36 -21.17
CA LEU A 299 3.95 -1.72 -20.96
C LEU A 299 3.76 -2.20 -19.51
N SER A 300 4.00 -1.31 -18.53
CA SER A 300 3.86 -1.63 -17.10
C SER A 300 2.38 -1.78 -16.69
N ASN A 301 1.51 -0.86 -17.12
CA ASN A 301 0.08 -0.86 -16.83
C ASN A 301 -0.63 -2.11 -17.36
N HIS A 302 -0.17 -2.63 -18.49
CA HIS A 302 -0.71 -3.80 -19.16
C HIS A 302 0.05 -5.09 -18.79
N ASP A 303 0.81 -5.09 -17.69
CA ASP A 303 1.52 -6.24 -17.13
C ASP A 303 2.47 -6.94 -18.12
N VAL A 304 3.01 -6.21 -19.11
CA VAL A 304 3.91 -6.77 -20.12
C VAL A 304 5.28 -7.02 -19.48
N LYS A 305 5.66 -8.30 -19.40
CA LYS A 305 6.91 -8.73 -18.74
C LYS A 305 8.05 -8.89 -19.75
N PRO A 306 9.29 -8.45 -19.44
CA PRO A 306 10.44 -8.72 -20.30
C PRO A 306 10.64 -10.22 -20.60
N GLU A 307 10.33 -11.11 -19.64
CA GLU A 307 10.42 -12.56 -19.85
C GLU A 307 9.42 -13.04 -20.92
N PHE A 308 8.20 -12.51 -20.92
CA PHE A 308 7.20 -12.84 -21.94
C PHE A 308 7.72 -12.45 -23.33
N VAL A 309 8.21 -11.22 -23.48
CA VAL A 309 8.80 -10.72 -24.74
C VAL A 309 9.99 -11.59 -25.17
N ALA A 310 10.89 -11.97 -24.26
CA ALA A 310 12.00 -12.86 -24.57
C ALA A 310 11.54 -14.22 -25.14
N GLU A 311 10.54 -14.83 -24.50
CA GLU A 311 9.95 -16.10 -24.92
C GLU A 311 9.26 -15.99 -26.29
N LEU A 312 8.53 -14.89 -26.57
CA LEU A 312 7.94 -14.65 -27.90
C LEU A 312 9.01 -14.64 -29.00
N ARG A 313 10.18 -14.03 -28.74
CA ARG A 313 11.28 -13.99 -29.70
C ARG A 313 11.92 -15.35 -29.94
N GLU A 314 12.00 -16.19 -28.91
CA GLU A 314 12.44 -17.59 -29.03
C GLU A 314 11.46 -18.42 -29.87
N LEU A 315 10.15 -18.14 -29.74
CA LEU A 315 9.08 -18.72 -30.54
C LEU A 315 9.01 -18.18 -31.97
N GLY A 316 9.87 -17.22 -32.31
CA GLY A 316 10.03 -16.67 -33.66
C GLY A 316 9.22 -15.41 -33.94
N LEU A 317 8.49 -14.88 -32.96
CA LEU A 317 7.80 -13.58 -33.03
C LEU A 317 8.80 -12.48 -32.67
N LYS A 318 9.52 -11.96 -33.67
CA LYS A 318 10.68 -11.07 -33.45
C LYS A 318 10.44 -9.61 -33.81
N ASP A 319 9.41 -9.35 -34.61
CA ASP A 319 9.07 -8.06 -35.19
C ASP A 319 7.72 -7.62 -34.60
N LEU A 320 7.68 -7.47 -33.26
CA LEU A 320 6.53 -6.98 -32.50
C LEU A 320 6.81 -5.56 -32.02
N ASP A 321 5.84 -4.67 -32.14
CA ASP A 321 5.87 -3.35 -31.49
C ASP A 321 5.26 -3.41 -30.08
N ILE A 322 5.13 -2.26 -29.41
CA ILE A 322 4.61 -2.19 -28.05
C ILE A 322 3.11 -2.52 -28.03
N ASP A 323 2.35 -1.96 -28.99
CA ASP A 323 0.91 -2.24 -29.16
C ASP A 323 0.65 -3.74 -29.29
N ASP A 324 1.41 -4.46 -30.13
CA ASP A 324 1.31 -5.92 -30.26
C ASP A 324 1.49 -6.65 -28.91
N LEU A 325 2.47 -6.20 -28.10
CA LEU A 325 2.77 -6.83 -26.82
C LEU A 325 1.69 -6.56 -25.77
N VAL A 326 1.16 -5.34 -25.76
CA VAL A 326 0.08 -4.90 -24.89
C VAL A 326 -1.20 -5.66 -25.23
N GLU A 327 -1.61 -5.70 -26.50
CA GLU A 327 -2.80 -6.44 -26.94
C GLU A 327 -2.69 -7.94 -26.57
N MET A 328 -1.56 -8.58 -26.85
CA MET A 328 -1.36 -9.97 -26.45
C MET A 328 -1.47 -10.19 -24.94
N SER A 329 -0.94 -9.26 -24.13
CA SER A 329 -1.01 -9.34 -22.66
C SER A 329 -2.45 -9.19 -22.17
N ASP A 330 -3.16 -8.17 -22.64
CA ASP A 330 -4.54 -7.85 -22.26
C ASP A 330 -5.52 -8.98 -22.59
N HIS A 331 -5.31 -9.62 -23.75
CA HIS A 331 -6.11 -10.74 -24.20
C HIS A 331 -5.64 -12.09 -23.63
N GLY A 332 -4.69 -12.08 -22.68
CA GLY A 332 -4.26 -13.27 -21.94
C GLY A 332 -3.49 -14.28 -22.78
N VAL A 333 -2.89 -13.86 -23.88
CA VAL A 333 -2.07 -14.71 -24.75
C VAL A 333 -0.75 -15.02 -24.04
N THR A 334 -0.49 -16.29 -23.79
CA THR A 334 0.75 -16.74 -23.13
C THR A 334 1.75 -17.33 -24.12
N SER A 335 3.05 -17.18 -23.84
CA SER A 335 4.12 -17.86 -24.59
C SER A 335 3.91 -19.38 -24.65
N ARG A 336 3.43 -19.98 -23.55
CA ARG A 336 3.06 -21.39 -23.49
C ARG A 336 1.95 -21.74 -24.49
N PHE A 337 0.89 -20.93 -24.55
CA PHE A 337 -0.21 -21.15 -25.48
C PHE A 337 0.30 -21.14 -26.93
N ILE A 338 1.11 -20.15 -27.30
CA ILE A 338 1.73 -20.04 -28.62
C ILE A 338 2.61 -21.27 -28.90
N ALA A 339 3.46 -21.67 -27.96
CA ALA A 339 4.31 -22.85 -28.09
C ALA A 339 3.51 -24.12 -28.38
N GLU A 340 2.44 -24.37 -27.61
CA GLU A 340 1.56 -25.52 -27.80
C GLU A 340 0.89 -25.49 -29.20
N MET A 341 0.47 -24.32 -29.68
CA MET A 341 -0.08 -24.18 -31.04
C MET A 341 0.96 -24.44 -32.14
N ARG A 342 2.19 -23.95 -31.97
CA ARG A 342 3.28 -24.21 -32.92
C ARG A 342 3.64 -25.71 -32.97
N GLU A 343 3.59 -26.41 -31.84
CA GLU A 343 3.76 -27.88 -31.77
C GLU A 343 2.64 -28.65 -32.51
N LEU A 344 1.42 -28.13 -32.49
CA LEU A 344 0.29 -28.67 -33.25
C LEU A 344 0.36 -28.37 -34.75
N GLY A 345 1.39 -27.65 -35.19
CA GLY A 345 1.63 -27.34 -36.60
C GLY A 345 1.04 -26.02 -37.06
N MET A 346 0.45 -25.21 -36.17
CA MET A 346 -0.11 -23.89 -36.48
C MET A 346 0.98 -22.83 -36.60
N LYS A 347 1.91 -23.04 -37.52
CA LYS A 347 3.08 -22.18 -37.75
C LYS A 347 2.76 -20.90 -38.52
N GLN A 348 1.58 -20.83 -39.12
CA GLN A 348 1.10 -19.71 -39.91
C GLN A 348 0.36 -18.64 -39.10
N PHE A 349 -0.06 -18.95 -37.86
CA PHE A 349 -0.80 -18.00 -37.03
C PHE A 349 0.02 -16.75 -36.71
N THR A 350 -0.66 -15.62 -36.87
CA THR A 350 -0.28 -14.24 -36.52
C THR A 350 -0.58 -13.95 -35.05
N THR A 351 -0.20 -12.77 -34.55
CA THR A 351 -0.57 -12.29 -33.21
C THR A 351 -2.09 -12.20 -33.05
N GLU A 352 -2.77 -11.60 -34.03
CA GLU A 352 -4.23 -11.53 -34.12
C GLU A 352 -4.88 -12.92 -34.01
N ASP A 353 -4.40 -13.90 -34.79
CA ASP A 353 -4.94 -15.27 -34.72
C ASP A 353 -4.80 -15.87 -33.30
N PHE A 354 -3.75 -15.53 -32.54
CA PHE A 354 -3.61 -16.00 -31.16
C PHE A 354 -4.54 -15.27 -30.20
N ILE A 355 -4.75 -13.97 -30.42
CA ILE A 355 -5.68 -13.14 -29.65
C ILE A 355 -7.11 -13.66 -29.85
N ASP A 356 -7.57 -13.81 -31.09
CA ASP A 356 -8.89 -14.35 -31.44
C ASP A 356 -9.14 -15.70 -30.74
N LEU A 357 -8.19 -16.63 -30.84
CA LEU A 357 -8.32 -17.94 -30.19
C LEU A 357 -8.35 -17.85 -28.66
N ALA A 358 -7.57 -16.94 -28.06
CA ALA A 358 -7.55 -16.74 -26.62
C ALA A 358 -8.88 -16.17 -26.11
N ASP A 359 -9.42 -15.16 -26.79
CA ASP A 359 -10.71 -14.52 -26.50
C ASP A 359 -11.87 -15.50 -26.57
N GLN A 360 -11.86 -16.40 -27.56
CA GLN A 360 -12.86 -17.45 -27.71
C GLN A 360 -12.63 -18.66 -26.77
N GLY A 361 -11.58 -18.63 -25.94
CA GLY A 361 -11.24 -19.70 -25.01
C GLY A 361 -10.81 -21.00 -25.69
N ILE A 362 -10.31 -20.92 -26.92
CA ILE A 362 -9.94 -22.08 -27.74
C ILE A 362 -8.55 -22.58 -27.31
N SER A 363 -8.54 -23.63 -26.50
CA SER A 363 -7.29 -24.23 -26.01
C SER A 363 -6.55 -25.09 -27.05
N ALA A 364 -5.22 -25.22 -26.91
CA ALA A 364 -4.44 -26.19 -27.69
C ALA A 364 -4.94 -27.63 -27.50
N LYS A 365 -5.48 -27.97 -26.33
CA LYS A 365 -6.12 -29.28 -26.08
C LYS A 365 -7.34 -29.50 -26.98
N PHE A 366 -8.15 -28.48 -27.21
CA PHE A 366 -9.30 -28.55 -28.09
C PHE A 366 -8.86 -28.84 -29.53
N ILE A 367 -7.92 -28.04 -30.05
CA ILE A 367 -7.36 -28.19 -31.41
C ILE A 367 -6.70 -29.56 -31.58
N LYS A 368 -5.92 -30.00 -30.59
CA LYS A 368 -5.36 -31.36 -30.57
C LYS A 368 -6.44 -32.43 -30.67
N SER A 369 -7.53 -32.28 -29.92
CA SER A 369 -8.63 -33.25 -29.93
C SER A 369 -9.34 -33.33 -31.29
N MET A 370 -9.43 -32.21 -32.01
CA MET A 370 -9.96 -32.13 -33.38
C MET A 370 -8.99 -32.75 -34.38
N THR A 371 -7.70 -32.44 -34.26
CA THR A 371 -6.64 -33.01 -35.08
C THR A 371 -6.58 -34.54 -34.96
N GLU A 372 -6.66 -35.06 -33.73
CA GLU A 372 -6.75 -36.51 -33.45
C GLU A 372 -8.04 -37.14 -33.96
N ALA A 373 -9.12 -36.36 -34.07
CA ALA A 373 -10.37 -36.78 -34.70
C ALA A 373 -10.33 -36.76 -36.23
N GLY A 374 -9.22 -36.32 -36.83
CA GLY A 374 -9.02 -36.28 -38.28
C GLY A 374 -9.36 -34.94 -38.92
N MET A 375 -9.79 -33.94 -38.15
CA MET A 375 -10.01 -32.57 -38.66
C MET A 375 -8.65 -31.87 -38.75
N LYS A 376 -8.18 -31.63 -39.98
CA LYS A 376 -6.90 -30.96 -40.26
C LYS A 376 -7.15 -29.69 -41.06
N ASP A 377 -6.17 -28.81 -41.09
CA ASP A 377 -6.18 -27.58 -41.89
C ASP A 377 -7.35 -26.64 -41.57
N LEU A 378 -7.78 -26.61 -40.30
CA LEU A 378 -8.83 -25.72 -39.80
C LEU A 378 -8.32 -24.27 -39.73
N SER A 379 -9.10 -23.33 -40.23
CA SER A 379 -8.89 -21.89 -40.01
C SER A 379 -9.28 -21.48 -38.58
N VAL A 380 -8.94 -20.26 -38.17
CA VAL A 380 -9.39 -19.69 -36.88
C VAL A 380 -10.92 -19.69 -36.83
N SER A 381 -11.58 -19.16 -37.86
CA SER A 381 -13.05 -19.17 -37.99
C SER A 381 -13.65 -20.59 -37.86
N ASP A 382 -13.02 -21.61 -38.45
CA ASP A 382 -13.51 -22.99 -38.30
C ASP A 382 -13.42 -23.47 -36.84
N LEU A 383 -12.34 -23.14 -36.15
CA LEU A 383 -12.14 -23.51 -34.75
C LEU A 383 -13.15 -22.80 -33.84
N GLU A 384 -13.42 -21.53 -34.11
CA GLU A 384 -14.45 -20.74 -33.44
C GLU A 384 -15.84 -21.33 -33.65
N ASP A 385 -16.21 -21.64 -34.89
CA ASP A 385 -17.51 -22.23 -35.19
C ASP A 385 -17.69 -23.58 -34.47
N LEU A 386 -16.67 -24.43 -34.48
CA LEU A 386 -16.70 -25.70 -33.75
C LEU A 386 -16.85 -25.50 -32.24
N GLN A 387 -16.08 -24.57 -31.65
CA GLN A 387 -16.09 -24.28 -30.21
C GLN A 387 -17.43 -23.68 -29.78
N ASN A 388 -17.90 -22.66 -30.48
CA ASN A 388 -19.13 -21.93 -30.19
C ASN A 388 -20.37 -22.82 -30.26
N HIS A 389 -20.37 -23.81 -31.16
CA HIS A 389 -21.46 -24.76 -31.31
C HIS A 389 -21.27 -26.05 -30.49
N GLY A 390 -20.23 -26.13 -29.64
CA GLY A 390 -20.01 -27.26 -28.74
C GLY A 390 -19.62 -28.56 -29.46
N VAL A 391 -19.10 -28.46 -30.68
CA VAL A 391 -18.58 -29.61 -31.41
C VAL A 391 -17.31 -30.08 -30.70
N SER A 392 -17.25 -31.35 -30.30
CA SER A 392 -16.08 -31.90 -29.61
C SER A 392 -15.32 -32.90 -30.47
N GLY A 393 -14.00 -33.02 -30.28
CA GLY A 393 -13.23 -34.07 -30.96
C GLY A 393 -13.73 -35.48 -30.65
N LYS A 394 -14.35 -35.71 -29.48
CA LYS A 394 -15.04 -36.97 -29.16
C LYS A 394 -16.23 -37.21 -30.09
N PHE A 395 -17.08 -36.20 -30.27
CA PHE A 395 -18.23 -36.28 -31.18
C PHE A 395 -17.78 -36.63 -32.60
N VAL A 396 -16.77 -35.94 -33.12
CA VAL A 396 -16.20 -36.22 -34.45
C VAL A 396 -15.62 -37.65 -34.55
N ARG A 397 -14.90 -38.14 -33.53
CA ARG A 397 -14.41 -39.53 -33.49
C ARG A 397 -15.54 -40.56 -33.50
N GLU A 398 -16.61 -40.33 -32.74
CA GLU A 398 -17.75 -41.24 -32.72
C GLU A 398 -18.46 -41.29 -34.09
N LEU A 399 -18.61 -40.16 -34.78
CA LEU A 399 -19.15 -40.14 -36.15
C LEU A 399 -18.23 -40.91 -37.12
N ASN A 400 -16.92 -40.73 -36.98
CA ASN A 400 -15.92 -41.49 -37.73
C ASN A 400 -16.01 -43.01 -37.49
N GLU A 401 -16.24 -43.45 -36.26
CA GLU A 401 -16.44 -44.86 -35.88
C GLU A 401 -17.75 -45.42 -36.44
N LEU A 402 -18.78 -44.58 -36.57
CA LEU A 402 -20.04 -44.90 -37.24
C LEU A 402 -19.92 -44.93 -38.78
N GLY A 403 -18.72 -44.70 -39.33
CA GLY A 403 -18.45 -44.81 -40.76
C GLY A 403 -18.68 -43.53 -41.55
N PHE A 404 -19.03 -42.41 -40.91
CA PHE A 404 -19.08 -41.12 -41.58
C PHE A 404 -17.66 -40.54 -41.68
N LYS A 405 -17.14 -40.45 -42.90
CA LYS A 405 -15.79 -39.93 -43.20
C LYS A 405 -15.91 -38.57 -43.89
N ASP A 406 -14.79 -37.84 -43.95
CA ASP A 406 -14.68 -36.54 -44.65
C ASP A 406 -15.71 -35.50 -44.17
N LEU A 407 -15.93 -35.45 -42.84
CA LEU A 407 -16.86 -34.55 -42.16
C LEU A 407 -16.42 -33.10 -42.34
N LYS A 408 -17.34 -32.23 -42.79
CA LYS A 408 -17.10 -30.79 -42.89
C LYS A 408 -17.50 -30.08 -41.60
N VAL A 409 -16.91 -28.91 -41.36
CA VAL A 409 -17.21 -28.07 -40.20
C VAL A 409 -18.70 -27.71 -40.14
N ASP A 410 -19.25 -27.19 -41.24
CA ASP A 410 -20.67 -26.84 -41.36
C ASP A 410 -21.59 -28.01 -40.98
N ASP A 411 -21.32 -29.22 -41.51
CA ASP A 411 -22.12 -30.41 -41.21
C ASP A 411 -22.09 -30.74 -39.72
N LEU A 412 -20.92 -30.65 -39.07
CA LEU A 412 -20.76 -30.93 -37.65
C LEU A 412 -21.50 -29.91 -36.77
N VAL A 413 -21.45 -28.65 -37.17
CA VAL A 413 -22.15 -27.54 -36.51
C VAL A 413 -23.66 -27.77 -36.61
N GLU A 414 -24.19 -28.02 -37.81
CA GLU A 414 -25.63 -28.30 -38.01
C GLU A 414 -26.11 -29.50 -37.19
N LEU A 415 -25.36 -30.60 -37.20
CA LEU A 415 -25.69 -31.78 -36.40
C LEU A 415 -25.77 -31.45 -34.90
N THR A 416 -24.88 -30.59 -34.40
CA THR A 416 -24.83 -30.25 -32.98
C THR A 416 -25.96 -29.28 -32.60
N ILE A 417 -26.23 -28.28 -33.43
CA ILE A 417 -27.39 -27.35 -33.30
C ILE A 417 -28.70 -28.13 -33.23
N HIS A 418 -28.86 -29.14 -34.08
CA HIS A 418 -30.09 -29.95 -34.13
C HIS A 418 -30.07 -31.15 -33.17
N HIS A 419 -29.05 -31.29 -32.33
CA HIS A 419 -28.91 -32.38 -31.36
C HIS A 419 -28.93 -33.78 -31.99
N VAL A 420 -28.34 -33.92 -33.18
CA VAL A 420 -28.11 -35.21 -33.85
C VAL A 420 -26.91 -35.90 -33.19
N THR A 421 -27.16 -36.64 -32.12
CA THR A 421 -26.10 -37.30 -31.33
C THR A 421 -25.69 -38.65 -31.93
N PRO A 422 -24.49 -39.17 -31.65
CA PRO A 422 -24.10 -40.52 -32.09
C PRO A 422 -25.03 -41.61 -31.56
N ARG A 423 -25.66 -41.40 -30.39
CA ARG A 423 -26.71 -42.28 -29.87
C ARG A 423 -27.94 -42.28 -30.78
N PHE A 424 -28.47 -41.10 -31.10
CA PHE A 424 -29.60 -40.95 -32.03
C PHE A 424 -29.30 -41.63 -33.37
N ILE A 425 -28.09 -41.45 -33.92
CA ILE A 425 -27.70 -42.08 -35.17
C ILE A 425 -27.71 -43.62 -35.07
N ARG A 426 -27.15 -44.20 -34.00
CA ARG A 426 -27.17 -45.66 -33.76
C ARG A 426 -28.60 -46.19 -33.66
N ASP A 427 -29.44 -45.50 -32.90
CA ASP A 427 -30.83 -45.89 -32.67
C ASP A 427 -31.62 -45.88 -34.00
N MET A 428 -31.43 -44.84 -34.82
CA MET A 428 -32.07 -44.73 -36.13
C MET A 428 -31.57 -45.77 -37.13
N ARG A 429 -30.25 -46.00 -37.21
CA ARG A 429 -29.69 -47.01 -38.13
C ARG A 429 -30.12 -48.43 -37.78
N SER A 430 -30.06 -48.78 -36.50
CA SER A 430 -30.46 -50.10 -36.02
C SER A 430 -31.95 -50.40 -36.25
N LYS A 431 -32.81 -49.39 -36.13
CA LYS A 431 -34.27 -49.57 -36.24
C LYS A 431 -34.81 -49.43 -37.66
N TYR A 432 -34.17 -48.64 -38.52
CA TYR A 432 -34.73 -48.28 -39.83
C TYR A 432 -33.86 -48.76 -41.00
N SER A 433 -32.65 -48.23 -41.10
CA SER A 433 -31.71 -48.62 -42.16
C SER A 433 -30.28 -48.25 -41.79
N GLU A 434 -29.36 -49.20 -41.91
CA GLU A 434 -27.92 -48.97 -41.71
C GLU A 434 -27.33 -47.97 -42.72
N ASP A 435 -27.99 -47.77 -43.86
CA ASP A 435 -27.54 -46.89 -44.96
C ASP A 435 -27.96 -45.42 -44.80
N LEU A 436 -28.61 -45.04 -43.69
CA LEU A 436 -29.01 -43.64 -43.45
C LEU A 436 -27.80 -42.70 -43.46
N THR A 437 -27.90 -41.64 -44.26
CA THR A 437 -26.90 -40.58 -44.39
C THR A 437 -27.05 -39.52 -43.29
N LEU A 438 -26.02 -38.70 -43.05
CA LEU A 438 -26.11 -37.60 -42.08
C LEU A 438 -27.20 -36.60 -42.44
N GLU A 439 -27.32 -36.26 -43.72
CA GLU A 439 -28.35 -35.34 -44.23
C GLU A 439 -29.77 -35.87 -43.92
N GLN A 440 -30.03 -37.16 -44.15
CA GLN A 440 -31.32 -37.77 -43.81
C GLN A 440 -31.57 -37.80 -42.30
N LEU A 441 -30.55 -38.10 -41.50
CA LEU A 441 -30.65 -38.13 -40.04
C LEU A 441 -30.90 -36.72 -39.46
N LEU A 442 -30.27 -35.72 -40.06
CA LEU A 442 -30.47 -34.31 -39.76
C LEU A 442 -31.90 -33.88 -40.12
N GLU A 443 -32.36 -34.17 -41.35
CA GLU A 443 -33.72 -33.86 -41.79
C GLU A 443 -34.77 -34.53 -40.88
N MET A 444 -34.56 -35.79 -40.52
CA MET A 444 -35.42 -36.48 -39.54
C MET A 444 -35.47 -35.70 -38.23
N ARG A 445 -34.32 -35.35 -37.66
CA ARG A 445 -34.25 -34.63 -36.38
C ARG A 445 -34.90 -33.24 -36.45
N MET A 446 -34.66 -32.49 -37.52
CA MET A 446 -35.25 -31.16 -37.76
C MET A 446 -36.78 -31.21 -37.87
N ASN A 447 -37.32 -32.28 -38.45
CA ASN A 447 -38.77 -32.47 -38.59
C ASN A 447 -39.42 -33.14 -37.35
N GLY A 448 -38.70 -33.22 -36.22
CA GLY A 448 -39.19 -33.84 -35.00
C GLY A 448 -39.38 -35.36 -35.12
N VAL A 449 -38.75 -35.99 -36.11
CA VAL A 449 -38.75 -37.43 -36.28
C VAL A 449 -37.73 -38.03 -35.31
N ASP A 450 -38.24 -38.46 -34.16
CA ASP A 450 -37.48 -39.14 -33.12
C ASP A 450 -37.95 -40.59 -32.90
N GLU A 451 -37.29 -41.26 -31.96
CA GLU A 451 -37.57 -42.66 -31.62
C GLU A 451 -39.04 -42.86 -31.23
N ASP A 452 -39.56 -41.98 -30.38
CA ASP A 452 -40.91 -42.06 -29.82
C ASP A 452 -41.97 -41.89 -30.91
N LEU A 453 -41.84 -40.86 -31.76
CA LEU A 453 -42.78 -40.61 -32.86
C LEU A 453 -42.83 -41.79 -33.83
N LEU A 454 -41.68 -42.38 -34.15
CA LEU A 454 -41.63 -43.49 -35.09
C LEU A 454 -42.15 -44.81 -34.49
N GLU A 455 -41.98 -45.02 -33.17
CA GLU A 455 -42.61 -46.13 -32.47
C GLU A 455 -44.14 -45.99 -32.41
N GLU A 456 -44.65 -44.78 -32.18
CA GLU A 456 -46.10 -44.49 -32.25
C GLU A 456 -46.67 -44.79 -33.64
N LEU A 457 -46.00 -44.35 -34.71
CA LEU A 457 -46.43 -44.64 -36.08
C LEU A 457 -46.45 -46.15 -36.38
N ARG A 458 -45.46 -46.91 -35.86
CA ARG A 458 -45.44 -48.38 -35.98
C ARG A 458 -46.54 -49.05 -35.17
N ALA A 459 -46.78 -48.60 -33.94
CA ALA A 459 -47.88 -49.09 -33.10
C ALA A 459 -49.25 -48.83 -33.76
N ALA A 460 -49.37 -47.75 -34.53
CA ALA A 460 -50.53 -47.42 -35.36
C ALA A 460 -50.61 -48.25 -36.67
N GLY A 461 -49.67 -49.17 -36.93
CA GLY A 461 -49.65 -50.04 -38.10
C GLY A 461 -49.14 -49.37 -39.39
N ILE A 462 -48.57 -48.16 -39.30
CA ILE A 462 -48.02 -47.43 -40.44
C ILE A 462 -46.62 -47.99 -40.76
N LYS A 463 -46.46 -48.52 -41.98
CA LYS A 463 -45.16 -49.00 -42.47
C LYS A 463 -44.30 -47.81 -42.90
N VAL A 464 -43.42 -47.36 -42.01
CA VAL A 464 -42.35 -46.42 -42.34
C VAL A 464 -41.30 -47.18 -43.16
N LYS A 465 -41.18 -46.88 -44.45
CA LYS A 465 -40.09 -47.42 -45.29
C LYS A 465 -38.85 -46.55 -45.08
N GLY A 466 -37.71 -47.22 -44.90
CA GLY A 466 -36.39 -46.59 -44.89
C GLY A 466 -35.96 -46.10 -46.25
#